data_AF-A0A3B8VTM2-F1
#
_entry.id   AF-A0A3B8VTM2-F1
#
_cell.length_a   1.000
_cell.length_b   1.000
_cell.length_c   1.000
_cell.angle_alpha   90.00
_cell.angle_beta   90.00
_cell.angle_gamma   90.00
#
_symmetry.space_group_name_H-M   'P 1'
#
loop_
_entity.id
_entity.type
_entity.pdbx_description
1 polymer ?
#
loop_
_entity_poly.entity_id
_entity_poly.type
_entity_poly.pdbx_seq_one_letter_code
_entity_poly.pdbx_strand_id
1 'polypeptide(L)'
;LHLHNGRGMALVSAYAALETLDETDTLNLDGTIGGIGGCPYCGNGRATGQMPTEDAINMLEEMGIDTGVDIDKVIDCVWMLEDMLGRTTLGHVSKAGPRPKTIEEWYDPNAPFVETFEEARHFKLGPSVYEGGIYPWREPIRSEQRPDTLEVAD
;
A
#
# COMPACT_ATOMS: atom_id res chain seq x y z
N LEU A 1 -2.40 -9.45 -19.11
CA LEU A 1 -2.91 -10.42 -18.13
C LEU A 1 -3.99 -9.74 -17.32
N HIS A 2 -5.11 -10.44 -17.14
CA HIS A 2 -6.23 -10.00 -16.32
C HIS A 2 -6.42 -11.01 -15.19
N LEU A 3 -6.06 -10.62 -13.97
CA LEU A 3 -5.90 -11.55 -12.86
C LEU A 3 -6.86 -11.18 -11.72
N HIS A 4 -7.58 -12.19 -11.22
CA HIS A 4 -8.39 -12.06 -10.01
C HIS A 4 -7.58 -12.43 -8.78
N ASN A 5 -7.81 -11.73 -7.67
CA ASN A 5 -7.02 -11.91 -6.45
C ASN A 5 -7.72 -12.71 -5.34
N GLY A 6 -8.71 -13.53 -5.68
CA GLY A 6 -9.58 -14.18 -4.69
C GLY A 6 -8.92 -15.19 -3.76
N ARG A 7 -7.67 -15.55 -4.04
CA ARG A 7 -6.83 -16.44 -3.20
C ARG A 7 -5.43 -15.85 -3.00
N GLY A 8 -5.26 -14.53 -3.19
CA GLY A 8 -3.96 -13.87 -3.04
C GLY A 8 -2.93 -14.22 -4.12
N MET A 9 -3.38 -14.74 -5.27
CA MET A 9 -2.47 -15.25 -6.31
C MET A 9 -2.20 -14.27 -7.45
N ALA A 10 -2.86 -13.10 -7.49
CA ALA A 10 -2.76 -12.22 -8.66
C ALA A 10 -1.34 -11.65 -8.84
N LEU A 11 -0.77 -11.02 -7.81
CA LEU A 11 0.56 -10.41 -7.87
C LEU A 11 1.65 -11.44 -8.15
N VAL A 12 1.64 -12.60 -7.46
CA VAL A 12 2.62 -13.66 -7.71
C VAL A 12 2.49 -14.25 -9.11
N SER A 13 1.27 -14.31 -9.68
CA SER A 13 1.08 -14.75 -11.06
C SER A 13 1.57 -13.71 -12.07
N ALA A 14 1.39 -12.42 -11.78
CA ALA A 14 1.96 -11.33 -12.59
C ALA A 14 3.49 -11.35 -12.53
N TYR A 15 4.06 -11.52 -11.33
CA TYR A 15 5.50 -11.69 -11.13
C TYR A 15 6.04 -12.89 -11.90
N ALA A 16 5.41 -14.06 -11.77
CA ALA A 16 5.81 -15.25 -12.51
C ALA A 16 5.77 -15.05 -14.03
N ALA A 17 4.82 -14.26 -14.54
CA ALA A 17 4.79 -13.91 -15.96
C ALA A 17 5.93 -12.96 -16.34
N LEU A 18 6.19 -11.91 -15.54
CA LEU A 18 7.31 -10.98 -15.75
C LEU A 18 8.64 -11.71 -15.91
N GLU A 19 8.91 -12.71 -15.07
CA GLU A 19 10.16 -13.51 -15.10
C GLU A 19 10.33 -14.36 -16.38
N THR A 20 9.29 -14.50 -17.21
CA THR A 20 9.36 -15.23 -18.48
C THR A 20 9.59 -14.32 -19.69
N LEU A 21 9.56 -13.01 -19.49
CA LEU A 21 9.66 -12.02 -20.57
C LEU A 21 11.10 -11.59 -20.81
N ASP A 22 11.38 -11.16 -22.04
CA ASP A 22 12.61 -10.46 -22.41
C ASP A 22 12.36 -9.01 -22.85
N GLU A 23 13.42 -8.29 -23.20
CA GLU A 23 13.34 -6.87 -23.59
C GLU A 23 12.53 -6.57 -24.85
N THR A 24 12.18 -7.60 -25.63
CA THR A 24 11.36 -7.47 -26.84
C THR A 24 9.87 -7.66 -26.57
N ASP A 25 9.52 -8.13 -25.37
CA ASP A 25 8.16 -8.37 -24.96
C ASP A 25 7.45 -7.11 -24.42
N THR A 26 6.12 -7.16 -24.42
CA THR A 26 5.28 -6.15 -23.79
C THR A 26 4.28 -6.81 -22.86
N LEU A 27 4.31 -6.44 -21.58
CA LEU A 27 3.32 -6.89 -20.60
C LEU A 27 2.26 -5.81 -20.39
N ASN A 28 1.01 -6.16 -20.66
CA ASN A 28 -0.15 -5.37 -20.23
C ASN A 28 -0.74 -6.04 -18.99
N LEU A 29 -0.91 -5.32 -17.89
CA LEU A 29 -1.56 -5.81 -16.67
C LEU A 29 -2.84 -5.03 -16.42
N ASP A 30 -3.95 -5.74 -16.25
CA ASP A 30 -5.21 -5.15 -15.84
C ASP A 30 -5.36 -5.24 -14.32
N GLY A 31 -5.83 -4.16 -13.70
CA GLY A 31 -6.19 -4.11 -12.29
C GLY A 31 -7.39 -3.21 -12.03
N THR A 32 -7.85 -3.19 -10.79
CA THR A 32 -8.86 -2.23 -10.32
C THR A 32 -8.36 -1.50 -9.08
N ILE A 33 -8.71 -0.23 -8.95
CA ILE A 33 -8.44 0.56 -7.75
C ILE A 33 -9.04 -0.14 -6.51
N GLY A 34 -8.24 -0.37 -5.47
CA GLY A 34 -8.67 -1.09 -4.27
C GLY A 34 -8.92 -2.59 -4.47
N GLY A 35 -8.67 -3.13 -5.66
CA GLY A 35 -8.96 -4.53 -6.00
C GLY A 35 -10.45 -4.84 -6.01
N ILE A 36 -11.30 -3.83 -6.23
CA ILE A 36 -12.75 -4.03 -6.29
C ILE A 36 -13.16 -4.92 -7.46
N GLY A 37 -14.38 -5.45 -7.34
CA GLY A 37 -15.01 -6.27 -8.35
C GLY A 37 -15.43 -7.62 -7.79
N GLY A 38 -15.45 -8.60 -8.68
CA GLY A 38 -15.81 -9.96 -8.36
C GLY A 38 -16.32 -10.70 -9.60
N CYS A 39 -16.47 -12.01 -9.47
CA CYS A 39 -16.98 -12.86 -10.53
C CYS A 39 -18.46 -13.19 -10.27
N PRO A 40 -19.40 -12.77 -11.12
CA PRO A 40 -20.82 -13.11 -10.95
C PRO A 40 -21.09 -14.61 -11.13
N TYR A 41 -20.19 -15.31 -11.82
CA TYR A 41 -20.34 -16.73 -12.17
C TYR A 41 -19.74 -17.69 -11.14
N CYS A 42 -18.84 -17.21 -10.27
CA CYS A 42 -18.00 -18.06 -9.43
C CYS A 42 -18.59 -18.27 -8.03
N GLY A 43 -19.78 -17.74 -7.74
CA GLY A 43 -20.49 -17.86 -6.45
C GLY A 43 -19.86 -17.14 -5.25
N ASN A 44 -18.60 -16.72 -5.36
CA ASN A 44 -17.80 -16.15 -4.28
C ASN A 44 -17.91 -14.61 -4.18
N GLY A 45 -18.68 -13.98 -5.09
CA GLY A 45 -18.95 -12.55 -5.08
C GLY A 45 -17.69 -11.70 -4.95
N ARG A 46 -17.72 -10.73 -4.02
CA ARG A 46 -16.64 -9.76 -3.79
C ARG A 46 -15.34 -10.39 -3.31
N ALA A 47 -15.38 -11.58 -2.69
CA ALA A 47 -14.19 -12.26 -2.22
C ALA A 47 -13.24 -12.66 -3.35
N THR A 48 -13.72 -12.69 -4.60
CA THR A 48 -12.83 -12.96 -5.75
C THR A 48 -11.97 -11.78 -6.15
N GLY A 49 -12.40 -10.54 -5.87
CA GLY A 49 -11.70 -9.30 -6.17
C GLY A 49 -11.13 -9.20 -7.59
N GLN A 50 -10.41 -8.14 -7.88
CA GLN A 50 -9.39 -8.15 -8.94
C GLN A 50 -8.04 -7.83 -8.31
N MET A 51 -6.97 -7.88 -9.09
CA MET A 51 -5.66 -7.39 -8.65
C MET A 51 -5.79 -5.89 -8.28
N PRO A 52 -5.48 -5.50 -7.03
CA PRO A 52 -5.44 -4.09 -6.66
C PRO A 52 -4.38 -3.36 -7.48
N THR A 53 -4.78 -2.30 -8.18
CA THR A 53 -3.88 -1.51 -9.04
C THR A 53 -2.72 -0.93 -8.24
N GLU A 54 -3.00 -0.38 -7.06
CA GLU A 54 -1.98 0.21 -6.19
C GLU A 54 -0.94 -0.81 -5.70
N ASP A 55 -1.36 -2.06 -5.45
CA ASP A 55 -0.44 -3.12 -5.02
C ASP A 55 0.46 -3.58 -6.18
N ALA A 56 -0.09 -3.63 -7.40
CA ALA A 56 0.68 -3.96 -8.60
C ALA A 56 1.70 -2.87 -8.95
N ILE A 57 1.30 -1.59 -8.87
CA ILE A 57 2.20 -0.45 -9.07
C ILE A 57 3.35 -0.50 -8.05
N ASN A 58 3.03 -0.66 -6.76
CA ASN A 58 4.06 -0.75 -5.72
C ASN A 58 5.03 -1.89 -5.98
N MET A 59 4.53 -3.09 -6.37
CA MET A 59 5.41 -4.21 -6.72
C MET A 59 6.34 -3.88 -7.89
N LEU A 60 5.80 -3.31 -8.98
CA LEU A 60 6.58 -2.95 -10.16
C LEU A 60 7.65 -1.89 -9.85
N GLU A 61 7.29 -0.85 -9.11
CA GLU A 61 8.22 0.20 -8.71
C GLU A 61 9.33 -0.32 -7.79
N GLU A 62 9.02 -1.20 -6.84
CA GLU A 62 10.02 -1.83 -5.97
C GLU A 62 10.94 -2.79 -6.74
N MET A 63 10.49 -3.31 -7.89
CA MET A 63 11.31 -4.06 -8.84
C MET A 63 12.13 -3.14 -9.78
N GLY A 64 11.98 -1.82 -9.67
CA GLY A 64 12.66 -0.84 -10.54
C GLY A 64 12.01 -0.66 -11.91
N ILE A 65 10.77 -1.12 -12.09
CA ILE A 65 9.99 -0.96 -13.32
C ILE A 65 9.14 0.30 -13.19
N ASP A 66 9.45 1.31 -14.00
CA ASP A 66 8.66 2.55 -14.06
C ASP A 66 7.30 2.30 -14.70
N THR A 67 6.24 2.65 -13.97
CA THR A 67 4.86 2.54 -14.44
C THR A 67 4.33 3.85 -15.04
N GLY A 68 5.02 4.98 -14.79
CA GLY A 68 4.55 6.33 -15.12
C GLY A 68 3.31 6.78 -14.33
N VAL A 69 2.91 6.05 -13.29
CA VAL A 69 1.72 6.34 -12.47
C VAL A 69 2.14 6.92 -11.13
N ASP A 70 1.46 7.99 -10.71
CA ASP A 70 1.62 8.59 -9.40
C ASP A 70 0.82 7.78 -8.36
N ILE A 71 1.54 6.98 -7.55
CA ILE A 71 0.91 6.07 -6.59
C ILE A 71 0.11 6.82 -5.52
N ASP A 72 0.53 8.01 -5.11
CA ASP A 72 -0.18 8.81 -4.10
C ASP A 72 -1.55 9.25 -4.60
N LYS A 73 -1.66 9.61 -5.89
CA LYS A 73 -2.95 9.91 -6.52
C LYS A 73 -3.84 8.68 -6.65
N VAL A 74 -3.26 7.50 -6.87
CA VAL A 74 -4.03 6.25 -6.89
C VAL A 74 -4.60 5.95 -5.51
N ILE A 75 -3.82 6.15 -4.44
CA ILE A 75 -4.29 6.00 -3.06
C ILE A 75 -5.45 6.96 -2.77
N ASP A 76 -5.36 8.23 -3.19
CA ASP A 76 -6.46 9.20 -3.08
C ASP A 76 -7.74 8.71 -3.78
N CYS A 77 -7.60 8.10 -4.96
CA CYS A 77 -8.74 7.51 -5.68
C CYS A 77 -9.34 6.32 -4.91
N VAL A 78 -8.52 5.50 -4.27
CA VAL A 78 -8.99 4.36 -3.47
C VAL A 78 -9.75 4.83 -2.24
N TRP A 79 -9.25 5.83 -1.51
CA TRP A 79 -9.95 6.39 -0.35
C TRP A 79 -11.29 7.02 -0.74
N MET A 80 -11.32 7.79 -1.84
CA MET A 80 -12.56 8.33 -2.38
C MET A 80 -13.57 7.21 -2.74
N LEU A 81 -13.09 6.11 -3.31
CA LEU A 81 -13.92 4.96 -3.62
C LEU A 81 -14.45 4.27 -2.35
N GLU A 82 -13.62 4.10 -1.33
CA GLU A 82 -14.02 3.52 -0.04
C GLU A 82 -15.14 4.33 0.62
N ASP A 83 -15.05 5.66 0.58
CA ASP A 83 -16.08 6.58 1.06
C ASP A 83 -17.40 6.40 0.29
N MET A 84 -17.34 6.33 -1.05
CA MET A 84 -18.51 6.09 -1.90
C MET A 84 -19.16 4.72 -1.63
N LEU A 85 -18.34 3.71 -1.34
CA LEU A 85 -18.80 2.35 -1.09
C LEU A 85 -19.27 2.11 0.35
N GLY A 86 -18.94 3.01 1.28
CA GLY A 86 -19.17 2.87 2.71
C GLY A 86 -18.44 1.66 3.32
N ARG A 87 -17.31 1.25 2.74
CA ARG A 87 -16.51 0.11 3.23
C ARG A 87 -15.08 0.17 2.69
N THR A 88 -14.17 -0.49 3.41
CA THR A 88 -12.81 -0.71 2.94
C THR A 88 -12.75 -1.69 1.77
N THR A 89 -11.75 -1.49 0.92
CA THR A 89 -11.39 -2.33 -0.22
C THR A 89 -10.29 -3.33 0.16
N LEU A 90 -9.86 -4.18 -0.78
CA LEU A 90 -8.93 -5.29 -0.49
C LEU A 90 -7.46 -4.96 -0.78
N GLY A 91 -7.16 -3.83 -1.43
CA GLY A 91 -5.78 -3.41 -1.67
C GLY A 91 -5.01 -3.12 -0.38
N HIS A 92 -3.72 -3.41 -0.34
CA HIS A 92 -2.89 -3.27 0.85
C HIS A 92 -2.18 -1.93 0.92
N VAL A 93 -1.64 -1.45 -0.20
CA VAL A 93 -0.83 -0.22 -0.27
C VAL A 93 -1.66 1.01 0.06
N SER A 94 -2.93 1.04 -0.32
CA SER A 94 -3.87 2.10 0.06
C SER A 94 -4.12 2.20 1.57
N LYS A 95 -3.75 1.18 2.36
CA LYS A 95 -3.90 1.15 3.82
C LYS A 95 -2.58 1.37 4.54
N ALA A 96 -1.51 0.77 4.03
CA ALA A 96 -0.20 0.78 4.67
C ALA A 96 0.74 1.89 4.16
N GLY A 97 0.38 2.54 3.04
CA GLY A 97 1.25 3.45 2.31
C GLY A 97 2.24 2.70 1.40
N PRO A 98 2.85 3.41 0.44
CA PRO A 98 4.01 2.90 -0.28
C PRO A 98 5.20 2.74 0.68
N ARG A 99 6.20 1.96 0.29
CA ARG A 99 7.43 1.84 1.09
C ARG A 99 8.15 3.20 1.17
N PRO A 100 8.50 3.70 2.37
CA PRO A 100 9.35 4.87 2.52
C PRO A 100 10.73 4.68 1.86
N LYS A 101 11.18 5.61 1.02
CA LYS A 101 12.44 5.50 0.26
C LYS A 101 13.53 6.44 0.78
N THR A 102 13.14 7.56 1.41
CA THR A 102 14.04 8.58 1.96
C THR A 102 13.91 8.70 3.47
N ILE A 103 14.89 9.32 4.13
CA ILE A 103 14.89 9.49 5.60
C ILE A 103 13.69 10.34 6.04
N GLU A 104 13.33 11.33 5.25
CA GLU A 104 12.20 12.24 5.49
C GLU A 104 10.85 11.53 5.41
N GLU A 105 10.77 10.42 4.67
CA GLU A 105 9.57 9.59 4.53
C GLU A 105 9.49 8.47 5.59
N TRP A 106 10.60 8.19 6.30
CA TRP A 106 10.62 7.12 7.27
C TRP A 106 9.60 7.36 8.38
N TYR A 107 8.89 6.29 8.75
CA TYR A 107 7.96 6.36 9.86
C TYR A 107 8.70 6.73 11.14
N ASP A 108 8.10 7.67 11.89
CA ASP A 108 8.59 8.08 13.20
C ASP A 108 8.60 6.86 14.13
N PRO A 109 9.78 6.41 14.61
CA PRO A 109 9.85 5.27 15.50
C PRO A 109 9.20 5.60 16.86
N ASN A 110 9.04 6.88 17.18
CA ASN A 110 8.36 7.36 18.39
C ASN A 110 6.87 7.59 18.21
N ALA A 111 6.30 7.23 17.04
CA ALA A 111 4.85 7.23 16.85
C ALA A 111 4.16 6.36 17.94
N PRO A 112 2.92 6.70 18.31
CA PRO A 112 2.12 5.85 19.19
C PRO A 112 1.81 4.51 18.51
N PHE A 113 1.26 3.58 19.27
CA PHE A 113 0.73 2.33 18.74
C PHE A 113 -0.40 2.61 17.74
N VAL A 114 -0.12 2.41 16.45
CA VAL A 114 -1.09 2.52 15.35
C VAL A 114 -1.90 1.22 15.30
N GLU A 115 -3.17 1.28 15.71
CA GLU A 115 -4.04 0.11 15.83
C GLU A 115 -5.04 0.01 14.67
N THR A 116 -5.45 1.14 14.11
CA THR A 116 -6.54 1.23 13.14
C THR A 116 -6.06 1.61 11.74
N PHE A 117 -6.88 1.30 10.73
CA PHE A 117 -6.62 1.77 9.36
C PHE A 117 -6.73 3.29 9.23
N GLU A 118 -7.47 3.98 10.11
CA GLU A 118 -7.56 5.44 10.08
C GLU A 118 -6.24 6.06 10.57
N GLU A 119 -5.73 5.57 11.70
CA GLU A 119 -4.43 6.00 12.22
C GLU A 119 -3.30 5.66 11.24
N ALA A 120 -3.38 4.52 10.56
CA ALA A 120 -2.39 4.13 9.54
C ALA A 120 -2.27 5.15 8.40
N ARG A 121 -3.30 5.96 8.12
CA ARG A 121 -3.24 7.02 7.09
C ARG A 121 -2.23 8.13 7.42
N HIS A 122 -1.58 8.09 8.58
CA HIS A 122 -0.51 9.03 8.96
C HIS A 122 0.61 9.10 7.93
N PHE A 123 0.87 8.04 7.14
CA PHE A 123 1.88 8.06 6.08
C PHE A 123 1.66 9.18 5.06
N LYS A 124 0.42 9.69 4.94
CA LYS A 124 0.04 10.77 4.02
C LYS A 124 -0.68 11.93 4.71
N LEU A 125 -1.44 11.67 5.76
CA LEU A 125 -2.18 12.69 6.52
C LEU A 125 -1.38 13.30 7.69
N GLY A 126 -0.22 12.72 8.01
CA GLY A 126 0.65 13.18 9.10
C GLY A 126 0.19 12.74 10.49
N PRO A 127 0.91 13.15 11.54
CA PRO A 127 0.77 12.61 12.90
C PRO A 127 -0.54 12.97 13.61
N SER A 128 -1.32 13.93 13.10
CA SER A 128 -2.58 14.33 13.73
C SER A 128 -3.63 13.22 13.77
N VAL A 129 -3.53 12.20 12.91
CA VAL A 129 -4.50 11.09 12.87
C VAL A 129 -4.41 10.14 14.06
N TYR A 130 -3.31 10.17 14.82
CA TYR A 130 -3.10 9.35 16.02
C TYR A 130 -2.85 10.21 17.27
N GLU A 131 -3.30 11.46 17.28
CA GLU A 131 -3.17 12.35 18.44
C GLU A 131 -3.84 11.72 19.68
N GLY A 132 -3.13 11.71 20.80
CA GLY A 132 -3.59 11.06 22.04
C GLY A 132 -3.42 9.53 22.06
N GLY A 133 -2.74 8.95 21.07
CA GLY A 133 -2.45 7.52 21.01
C GLY A 133 -1.62 6.98 22.18
N ILE A 134 -1.61 5.65 22.32
CA ILE A 134 -0.90 4.95 23.39
C ILE A 134 0.55 4.75 22.99
N TYR A 135 1.50 5.25 23.79
CA TYR A 135 2.93 5.10 23.53
C TYR A 135 3.46 3.84 24.21
N PRO A 136 3.95 2.83 23.47
CA PRO A 136 4.49 1.61 24.07
C PRO A 136 5.88 1.83 24.69
N TRP A 137 6.54 2.94 24.35
CA TRP A 137 7.86 3.34 24.83
C TRP A 137 7.74 4.25 26.07
N ARG A 138 8.65 4.08 27.03
CA ARG A 138 8.74 4.98 28.22
C ARG A 138 9.57 6.23 27.96
N GLU A 139 10.56 6.10 27.08
CA GLU A 139 11.49 7.15 26.65
C GLU A 139 11.55 7.10 25.12
N PRO A 140 11.88 8.22 24.45
CA PRO A 140 12.05 8.23 23.01
C PRO A 140 13.13 7.24 22.55
N ILE A 141 12.84 6.49 21.49
CA ILE A 141 13.80 5.62 20.80
C ILE A 141 14.88 6.50 20.19
N ARG A 142 16.14 6.18 20.54
CA ARG A 142 17.36 6.75 19.95
C ARG A 142 18.18 5.62 19.32
N SER A 143 18.52 5.73 18.05
CA SER A 143 19.27 4.70 17.34
C SER A 143 20.28 5.29 16.36
N GLU A 144 21.52 4.80 16.37
CA GLU A 144 22.55 5.18 15.39
C GLU A 144 22.16 4.80 13.94
N GLN A 145 21.27 3.84 13.78
CA GLN A 145 20.70 3.46 12.48
C GLN A 145 19.57 4.39 12.03
N ARG A 146 19.10 5.27 12.92
CA ARG A 146 18.05 6.26 12.68
C ARG A 146 18.56 7.66 13.09
N PRO A 147 19.39 8.31 12.25
CA PRO A 147 19.97 9.61 12.58
C PRO A 147 18.91 10.67 12.95
N ASP A 148 17.72 10.58 12.37
CA ASP A 148 16.53 11.38 12.66
C ASP A 148 16.08 11.31 14.13
N THR A 149 16.50 10.29 14.88
CA THR A 149 16.18 10.11 16.29
C THR A 149 17.25 10.62 17.26
N LEU A 150 18.41 11.03 16.76
CA LEU A 150 19.54 11.42 17.61
C LEU A 150 19.48 12.90 18.02
N GLU A 151 18.75 13.74 17.27
CA GLU A 151 18.64 15.19 17.49
C GLU A 151 17.37 15.61 18.24
N VAL A 152 16.92 14.83 19.22
CA VAL A 152 15.85 15.30 20.12
C VAL A 152 16.48 16.17 21.20
N ALA A 153 16.44 17.49 20.96
CA ALA A 153 16.94 18.53 21.87
C ALA A 153 16.39 18.37 23.30
N ASP A 154 17.28 18.62 24.28
CA ASP A 154 17.01 18.65 25.73
C ASP A 154 15.89 19.63 26.13
#